data_AF-A0A8D0A6N6-F1
#
_entry.id   AF-A0A8D0A6N6-F1
#
_cell.length_a   1.000
_cell.length_b   1.000
_cell.length_c   1.000
_cell.angle_alpha   90.00
_cell.angle_beta   90.00
_cell.angle_gamma   90.00
#
_symmetry.space_group_name_H-M   'P 1'
#
loop_
_entity.id
_entity.type
_entity.pdbx_description
1 polymer ?
#
loop_
_entity_poly.entity_id
_entity_poly.type
_entity_poly.pdbx_seq_one_letter_code
_entity_poly.pdbx_strand_id
1 'polypeptide(L)'
;MCEKIKKVALTFSVLLTSLYKLMQLATAVALVKCYPSPQVNSWLSAVFGDQPVPHFEVNTRTVDILYQLAQSSEARCSDTALLTEDLKQKTSEYQAEGAHLRDVLLQGVGLSCASLSKPAADYLSALVDTAMVLGVRDTSLGSFMPAMNNLTNELLEKEKSNRRLERELRALRERLGVTLVLRSNLQEDINKTIKSQSVESAKAEERLLNMDFVTAKVKELSSRRERAEAQLVSRNMDKSITHQAIVQLSEEATALKQEIIPLKKKLEPYMDLSPSPSLAQVKIEEAKRELVSILTVYLMMDGMWLLTFYFNAIVFPQLQAAIDSQMEMNMDFK
;
A
#
# COMPACT_ATOMS: atom_id res chain seq x y z
N MET A 1 -25.66 -23.61 -107.50
CA MET A 1 -24.33 -24.09 -107.05
C MET A 1 -23.76 -23.26 -105.90
N CYS A 2 -23.98 -21.94 -105.85
CA CYS A 2 -23.47 -21.03 -104.80
C CYS A 2 -23.91 -21.31 -103.35
N GLU A 3 -25.17 -21.69 -103.09
CA GLU A 3 -25.70 -21.83 -101.72
C GLU A 3 -25.01 -22.94 -100.91
N LYS A 4 -24.76 -24.10 -101.56
CA LYS A 4 -24.12 -25.26 -100.92
C LYS A 4 -22.68 -24.98 -100.53
N ILE A 5 -21.95 -24.23 -101.36
CA ILE A 5 -20.56 -23.84 -101.10
C ILE A 5 -20.48 -22.89 -99.89
N LYS A 6 -21.39 -21.91 -99.79
CA LYS A 6 -21.46 -21.01 -98.63
C LYS A 6 -21.74 -21.75 -97.32
N LYS A 7 -22.65 -22.74 -97.34
CA LYS A 7 -22.99 -23.53 -96.14
C LYS A 7 -21.80 -24.38 -95.65
N VAL A 8 -21.08 -25.00 -96.59
CA VAL A 8 -19.85 -25.77 -96.30
C VAL A 8 -18.75 -24.85 -95.73
N ALA A 9 -18.56 -23.66 -96.31
CA ALA A 9 -17.59 -22.69 -95.81
C ALA A 9 -17.92 -22.20 -94.39
N LEU A 10 -19.20 -21.97 -94.09
CA LEU A 10 -19.64 -21.58 -92.74
C LEU A 10 -19.40 -22.69 -91.72
N THR A 11 -19.74 -23.94 -92.05
CA THR A 11 -19.46 -25.08 -91.17
C THR A 11 -17.96 -25.30 -90.96
N PHE A 12 -17.15 -25.08 -91.98
CA PHE A 12 -15.70 -25.19 -91.87
C PHE A 12 -15.12 -24.09 -90.98
N SER A 13 -15.61 -22.85 -91.12
CA SER A 13 -15.20 -21.73 -90.25
C SER A 13 -15.57 -21.96 -88.79
N VAL A 14 -16.77 -22.47 -88.50
CA VAL A 14 -17.20 -22.79 -87.13
C VAL A 14 -16.36 -23.93 -86.54
N LEU A 15 -16.08 -24.98 -87.33
CA LEU A 15 -15.20 -26.08 -86.91
C LEU A 15 -13.77 -25.60 -86.65
N LEU A 16 -13.22 -24.74 -87.51
CA LEU A 16 -11.89 -24.17 -87.34
C LEU A 16 -11.80 -23.32 -86.07
N THR A 17 -12.85 -22.54 -85.77
CA THR A 17 -12.91 -21.70 -84.57
C THR A 17 -13.03 -22.55 -83.30
N SER A 18 -13.84 -23.61 -83.32
CA SER A 18 -13.96 -24.56 -82.22
C SER A 18 -12.67 -25.37 -81.99
N LEU A 19 -11.98 -25.78 -83.06
CA LEU A 19 -10.67 -26.43 -82.99
C LEU A 19 -9.62 -25.49 -82.39
N TYR A 20 -9.60 -24.23 -82.81
CA TYR A 20 -8.70 -23.22 -82.25
C TYR A 20 -8.96 -23.01 -80.75
N LYS A 21 -10.23 -22.98 -80.33
CA LYS A 21 -10.62 -22.83 -78.92
C LYS A 21 -10.27 -24.06 -78.08
N LEU A 22 -10.44 -25.27 -78.63
CA LEU A 22 -10.00 -26.53 -78.02
C LEU A 22 -8.48 -26.60 -77.90
N MET A 23 -7.74 -26.14 -78.91
CA MET A 23 -6.29 -26.07 -78.88
C MET A 23 -5.80 -25.08 -77.81
N GLN A 24 -6.44 -23.91 -77.70
CA GLN A 24 -6.15 -22.96 -76.62
C GLN A 24 -6.47 -23.51 -75.23
N LEU A 25 -7.61 -24.21 -75.06
CA LEU A 25 -7.95 -24.88 -73.81
C LEU A 25 -6.98 -26.02 -73.46
N ALA A 26 -6.55 -26.82 -74.43
CA ALA A 26 -5.55 -27.86 -74.22
C ALA A 26 -4.18 -27.27 -73.83
N THR A 27 -3.81 -26.13 -74.40
CA THR A 27 -2.57 -25.42 -74.06
C THR A 27 -2.65 -24.79 -72.65
N ALA A 28 -3.81 -24.23 -72.29
CA ALA A 28 -4.07 -23.71 -70.94
C ALA A 28 -4.11 -24.81 -69.86
N VAL A 29 -4.66 -25.99 -70.18
CA VAL A 29 -4.67 -27.15 -69.26
C VAL A 29 -3.29 -27.79 -69.14
N ALA A 30 -2.46 -27.77 -70.19
CA ALA A 30 -1.08 -28.23 -70.12
C ALA A 30 -0.20 -27.34 -69.21
N LEU A 31 -0.50 -26.04 -69.11
CA LEU A 31 0.14 -25.12 -68.17
C LEU A 31 -0.26 -25.36 -66.69
N VAL A 32 -1.37 -26.07 -66.42
CA VAL A 32 -1.86 -26.36 -65.06
C VAL A 32 -1.28 -27.66 -64.48
N LYS A 33 -0.68 -28.53 -65.30
CA LYS A 33 0.14 -29.65 -64.78
C LYS A 33 1.52 -29.13 -64.42
N CYS A 34 1.74 -28.84 -63.14
CA CYS A 34 3.07 -28.60 -62.58
C CYS A 34 3.92 -29.86 -62.68
N TYR A 35 4.53 -30.11 -63.84
CA TYR A 35 5.71 -30.96 -63.88
C TYR A 35 6.88 -30.15 -63.31
N PRO A 36 7.72 -30.72 -62.43
CA PRO A 36 8.98 -30.08 -62.07
C PRO A 36 9.76 -29.84 -63.36
N SER A 37 10.30 -28.63 -63.54
CA SER A 37 11.08 -28.33 -64.74
C SER A 37 12.26 -29.30 -64.86
N PRO A 38 12.71 -29.65 -66.09
CA PRO A 38 13.85 -30.56 -66.28
C PRO A 38 15.11 -30.13 -65.51
N GLN A 39 15.28 -28.81 -65.34
CA GLN A 39 16.35 -28.19 -64.56
C GLN A 39 16.26 -28.55 -63.06
N VAL A 40 15.07 -28.50 -62.45
CA VAL A 40 14.88 -28.88 -61.04
C VAL A 40 15.15 -30.36 -60.82
N ASN A 41 14.71 -31.23 -61.73
CA ASN A 41 14.98 -32.67 -61.61
C ASN A 41 16.47 -33.00 -61.76
N SER A 42 17.16 -32.38 -62.72
CA SER A 42 18.61 -32.55 -62.87
C SER A 42 19.38 -32.04 -61.65
N TRP A 43 18.97 -30.90 -61.09
CA TRP A 43 19.58 -30.34 -59.88
C TRP A 43 19.35 -31.25 -58.66
N LEU A 44 18.12 -31.76 -58.47
CA LEU A 44 17.82 -32.71 -57.39
C LEU A 44 18.67 -34.00 -57.54
N SER A 45 18.78 -34.56 -58.74
CA SER A 45 19.66 -35.72 -58.97
C SER A 45 21.13 -35.41 -58.67
N ALA A 46 21.62 -34.21 -59.01
CA ALA A 46 22.99 -33.82 -58.69
C ALA A 46 23.23 -33.62 -57.18
N VAL A 47 22.25 -33.07 -56.45
CA VAL A 47 22.33 -32.85 -54.99
C VAL A 47 22.27 -34.16 -54.21
N PHE A 48 21.41 -35.10 -54.62
CA PHE A 48 21.25 -36.39 -53.94
C PHE A 48 22.21 -37.48 -54.45
N GLY A 49 22.85 -37.28 -55.60
CA GLY A 49 23.80 -38.23 -56.17
C GLY A 49 23.17 -39.60 -56.39
N ASP A 50 23.73 -40.63 -55.74
CA ASP A 50 23.22 -42.01 -55.81
C ASP A 50 22.01 -42.27 -54.88
N GLN A 51 21.62 -41.31 -54.04
CA GLN A 51 20.48 -41.46 -53.15
C GLN A 51 19.16 -41.12 -53.85
N PRO A 52 18.06 -41.86 -53.55
CA PRO A 52 16.76 -41.53 -54.11
C PRO A 52 16.27 -40.18 -53.56
N VAL A 53 15.79 -39.32 -54.47
CA VAL A 53 15.20 -38.02 -54.10
C VAL A 53 13.97 -38.26 -53.21
N PRO A 54 13.90 -37.65 -52.01
CA PRO A 54 12.76 -37.79 -51.12
C PRO A 54 11.46 -37.35 -51.79
N HIS A 55 10.37 -38.05 -51.49
CA HIS A 55 9.04 -37.70 -52.00
C HIS A 55 8.64 -36.30 -51.50
N PHE A 56 8.23 -35.42 -52.42
CA PHE A 56 7.75 -34.08 -52.10
C PHE A 56 6.45 -33.78 -52.85
N GLU A 57 5.67 -32.84 -52.31
CA GLU A 57 4.43 -32.40 -52.93
C GLU A 57 4.71 -31.52 -54.15
N VAL A 58 4.33 -31.99 -55.34
CA VAL A 58 4.50 -31.26 -56.59
C VAL A 58 3.34 -30.28 -56.78
N ASN A 59 3.45 -29.10 -56.18
CA ASN A 59 2.56 -27.97 -56.41
C ASN A 59 3.35 -26.77 -56.98
N THR A 60 2.64 -25.79 -57.56
CA THR A 60 3.25 -24.62 -58.24
C THR A 60 4.23 -23.87 -57.33
N ARG A 61 3.86 -23.72 -56.05
CA ARG A 61 4.68 -23.04 -55.05
C ARG A 61 5.96 -23.83 -54.74
N THR A 62 5.87 -25.14 -54.57
CA THR A 62 7.02 -26.01 -54.29
C THR A 62 7.98 -26.05 -55.47
N VAL A 63 7.47 -26.17 -56.70
CA VAL A 63 8.32 -26.19 -57.91
C VAL A 63 9.02 -24.84 -58.12
N ASP A 64 8.35 -23.72 -57.86
CA ASP A 64 8.97 -22.39 -57.94
C ASP A 64 10.06 -22.20 -56.89
N ILE A 65 9.81 -22.61 -55.63
CA ILE A 65 10.82 -22.58 -54.57
C ILE A 65 12.02 -23.47 -54.93
N LEU A 66 11.79 -24.69 -55.44
CA LEU A 66 12.87 -25.59 -55.87
C LEU A 66 13.64 -25.03 -57.05
N TYR A 67 12.97 -24.33 -57.98
CA TYR A 67 13.62 -23.67 -59.11
C TYR A 67 14.53 -22.53 -58.65
N GLN A 68 14.04 -21.66 -57.77
CA GLN A 68 14.84 -20.59 -57.17
C GLN A 68 16.03 -21.15 -56.38
N LEU A 69 15.82 -22.24 -55.66
CA LEU A 69 16.88 -22.91 -54.91
C LEU A 69 17.92 -23.55 -55.84
N ALA A 70 17.49 -24.18 -56.92
CA ALA A 70 18.37 -24.73 -57.95
C ALA A 70 19.22 -23.64 -58.60
N GLN A 71 18.61 -22.54 -59.02
CA GLN A 71 19.30 -21.40 -59.63
C GLN A 71 20.31 -20.76 -58.64
N SER A 72 19.90 -20.54 -57.39
CA SER A 72 20.79 -20.01 -56.35
C SER A 72 21.93 -20.97 -56.03
N SER A 73 21.66 -22.27 -55.99
CA SER A 73 22.69 -23.30 -55.77
C SER A 73 23.68 -23.34 -56.92
N GLU A 74 23.21 -23.34 -58.17
CA GLU A 74 24.05 -23.37 -59.36
C GLU A 74 24.95 -22.13 -59.43
N ALA A 75 24.40 -20.93 -59.20
CA ALA A 75 25.17 -19.69 -59.15
C ALA A 75 26.26 -19.74 -58.06
N ARG A 76 25.89 -20.14 -56.84
CA ARG A 76 26.85 -20.29 -55.73
C ARG A 76 27.93 -21.34 -56.04
N CYS A 77 27.54 -22.49 -56.58
CA CYS A 77 28.48 -23.55 -56.95
C CYS A 77 29.44 -23.07 -58.04
N SER A 78 28.95 -22.35 -59.04
CA SER A 78 29.77 -21.75 -60.09
C SER A 78 30.78 -20.75 -59.50
N ASP A 79 30.33 -19.83 -58.63
CA ASP A 79 31.21 -18.87 -57.96
C ASP A 79 32.30 -19.56 -57.12
N THR A 80 31.93 -20.58 -56.36
CA THR A 80 32.90 -21.36 -55.58
C THR A 80 33.88 -22.13 -56.45
N ALA A 81 33.43 -22.64 -57.60
CA ALA A 81 34.29 -23.34 -58.55
C ALA A 81 35.29 -22.38 -59.20
N LEU A 82 34.84 -21.19 -59.61
CA LEU A 82 35.71 -20.14 -60.14
C LEU A 82 36.74 -19.68 -59.11
N LEU A 83 36.33 -19.46 -57.86
CA LEU A 83 37.26 -19.11 -56.76
C LEU A 83 38.28 -20.23 -56.52
N THR A 84 37.84 -21.49 -56.57
CA THR A 84 38.73 -22.65 -56.39
C THR A 84 39.75 -22.73 -57.51
N GLU A 85 39.35 -22.48 -58.76
CA GLU A 85 40.25 -22.50 -59.90
C GLU A 85 41.24 -21.33 -59.87
N ASP A 86 40.78 -20.12 -59.53
CA ASP A 86 41.65 -18.96 -59.32
C ASP A 86 42.69 -19.22 -58.22
N LEU A 87 42.28 -19.83 -57.09
CA LEU A 87 43.21 -20.19 -56.02
C LEU A 87 44.22 -21.25 -56.45
N LYS A 88 43.82 -22.24 -57.25
CA LYS A 88 44.74 -23.25 -57.80
C LYS A 88 45.74 -22.61 -58.75
N GLN A 89 45.27 -21.73 -59.64
CA GLN A 89 46.13 -20.99 -60.56
C GLN A 89 47.13 -20.12 -59.80
N LYS A 90 46.68 -19.31 -58.83
CA LYS A 90 47.59 -18.50 -57.99
C LYS A 90 48.59 -19.37 -57.24
N THR A 91 48.16 -20.52 -56.73
CA THR A 91 49.06 -21.47 -56.06
C THR A 91 50.16 -21.95 -56.99
N SER A 92 49.82 -22.32 -58.24
CA SER A 92 50.81 -22.78 -59.21
C SER A 92 51.75 -21.65 -59.67
N GLU A 93 51.23 -20.44 -59.84
CA GLU A 93 52.01 -19.24 -60.15
C GLU A 93 53.02 -18.93 -59.03
N TYR A 94 52.58 -18.89 -57.76
CA TYR A 94 53.49 -18.64 -56.63
C TYR A 94 54.51 -19.75 -56.45
N GLN A 95 54.15 -21.02 -56.68
CA GLN A 95 55.10 -22.13 -56.65
C GLN A 95 56.17 -22.01 -57.74
N ALA A 96 55.77 -21.63 -58.96
CA ALA A 96 56.69 -21.42 -60.08
C ALA A 96 57.61 -20.22 -59.83
N GLU A 97 57.07 -19.11 -59.31
CA GLU A 97 57.86 -17.93 -58.93
C GLU A 97 58.85 -18.26 -57.80
N GLY A 98 58.42 -19.01 -56.78
CA GLY A 98 59.29 -19.47 -55.69
C GLY A 98 60.42 -20.37 -56.19
N ALA A 99 60.13 -21.29 -57.12
CA ALA A 99 61.15 -22.12 -57.77
C ALA A 99 62.13 -21.27 -58.60
N HIS A 100 61.62 -20.31 -59.36
CA HIS A 100 62.43 -19.38 -60.14
C HIS A 100 63.38 -18.56 -59.27
N LEU A 101 62.87 -17.94 -58.19
CA LEU A 101 63.68 -17.15 -57.26
C LEU A 101 64.77 -18.00 -56.59
N ARG A 102 64.45 -19.24 -56.20
CA ARG A 102 65.43 -20.17 -55.65
C ARG A 102 66.56 -20.46 -56.63
N ASP A 103 66.22 -20.70 -57.91
CA ASP A 103 67.21 -20.97 -58.95
C ASP A 103 68.09 -19.73 -59.23
N VAL A 104 67.49 -18.54 -59.26
CA VAL A 104 68.22 -17.27 -59.41
C VAL A 104 69.20 -17.04 -58.25
N LEU A 105 68.78 -17.29 -57.01
CA LEU A 105 69.66 -17.16 -55.83
C LEU A 105 70.84 -18.14 -55.87
N LEU A 106 70.57 -19.38 -56.27
CA LEU A 106 71.59 -20.41 -56.38
C LEU A 106 72.60 -20.10 -57.51
N GLN A 107 72.13 -19.70 -58.69
CA GLN A 107 72.99 -19.41 -59.84
C GLN A 107 73.73 -18.07 -59.72
N GLY A 108 73.07 -17.04 -59.19
CA GLY A 108 73.63 -15.69 -59.12
C GLY A 108 74.57 -15.47 -57.93
N VAL A 109 74.22 -15.99 -56.75
CA VAL A 109 74.95 -15.71 -55.50
C VAL A 109 75.50 -17.00 -54.85
N GLY A 110 75.17 -18.18 -55.39
CA GLY A 110 75.60 -19.46 -54.80
C GLY A 110 74.91 -19.78 -53.48
N LEU A 111 73.80 -19.10 -53.16
CA LEU A 111 73.10 -19.26 -51.89
C LEU A 111 72.08 -20.40 -51.97
N SER A 112 72.18 -21.36 -51.05
CA SER A 112 71.23 -22.45 -50.86
C SER A 112 70.75 -22.47 -49.40
N CYS A 113 69.54 -22.97 -49.15
CA CYS A 113 69.07 -23.22 -47.78
C CYS A 113 70.02 -24.14 -47.00
N ALA A 114 70.71 -25.06 -47.69
CA ALA A 114 71.67 -25.98 -47.08
C ALA A 114 73.04 -25.35 -46.77
N SER A 115 73.36 -24.19 -47.36
CA SER A 115 74.63 -23.50 -47.12
C SER A 115 74.55 -22.48 -45.97
N LEU A 116 73.36 -22.26 -45.40
CA LEU A 116 73.17 -21.36 -44.27
C LEU A 116 73.64 -22.02 -42.97
N SER A 117 74.23 -21.21 -42.08
CA SER A 117 74.46 -21.63 -40.71
C SER A 117 73.13 -21.85 -39.99
N LYS A 118 73.10 -22.75 -39.00
CA LYS A 118 71.88 -23.03 -38.22
C LYS A 118 71.22 -21.77 -37.64
N PRO A 119 71.96 -20.83 -37.01
CA PRO A 119 71.35 -19.59 -36.52
C PRO A 119 70.72 -18.74 -37.62
N ALA A 120 71.34 -18.66 -38.80
CA ALA A 120 70.79 -17.89 -39.91
C ALA A 120 69.50 -18.52 -40.46
N ALA A 121 69.46 -19.85 -40.55
CA ALA A 121 68.25 -20.59 -40.94
C ALA A 121 67.11 -20.38 -39.91
N ASP A 122 67.43 -20.44 -38.61
CA ASP A 122 66.46 -20.22 -37.53
C ASP A 122 65.87 -18.80 -37.57
N TYR A 123 66.70 -17.77 -37.79
CA TYR A 123 66.22 -16.38 -37.92
C TYR A 123 65.33 -16.18 -39.15
N LEU A 124 65.68 -16.78 -40.29
CA LEU A 124 64.86 -16.70 -41.50
C LEU A 124 63.53 -17.42 -41.31
N SER A 125 63.52 -18.60 -40.67
CA SER A 125 62.27 -19.31 -40.33
C SER A 125 61.39 -18.43 -39.44
N ALA A 126 61.93 -17.87 -38.36
CA ALA A 126 61.18 -17.00 -37.46
C ALA A 126 60.63 -15.75 -38.18
N LEU A 127 61.40 -15.18 -39.12
CA LEU A 127 60.95 -14.04 -39.91
C LEU A 127 59.80 -14.42 -40.86
N VAL A 128 59.87 -15.59 -41.50
CA VAL A 128 58.79 -16.10 -42.35
C VAL A 128 57.55 -16.43 -41.52
N ASP A 129 57.71 -17.10 -40.40
CA ASP A 129 56.61 -17.48 -39.51
C ASP A 129 55.90 -16.23 -38.97
N THR A 130 56.65 -15.21 -38.55
CA THR A 130 56.08 -13.92 -38.11
C THR A 130 55.39 -13.18 -39.24
N ALA A 131 55.94 -13.17 -40.45
CA ALA A 131 55.29 -12.59 -41.63
C ALA A 131 53.97 -13.30 -41.97
N MET A 132 53.94 -14.62 -41.88
CA MET A 132 52.73 -15.43 -42.10
C MET A 132 51.67 -15.16 -41.04
N VAL A 133 52.05 -15.05 -39.76
CA VAL A 133 51.12 -14.70 -38.66
C VAL A 133 50.56 -13.30 -38.82
N LEU A 134 51.39 -12.34 -39.23
CA LEU A 134 50.96 -10.96 -39.51
C LEU A 134 50.20 -10.82 -40.83
N GLY A 135 50.20 -11.85 -41.70
CA GLY A 135 49.55 -11.83 -42.99
C GLY A 135 50.14 -10.82 -43.98
N VAL A 136 51.45 -10.54 -43.89
CA VAL A 136 52.13 -9.58 -44.78
C VAL A 136 52.62 -10.25 -46.07
N ARG A 137 52.62 -9.49 -47.18
CA ARG A 137 53.05 -9.99 -48.50
C ARG A 137 54.55 -10.22 -48.59
N ASP A 138 55.32 -9.35 -47.95
CA ASP A 138 56.79 -9.41 -47.97
C ASP A 138 57.36 -9.11 -46.58
N THR A 139 58.64 -9.45 -46.40
CA THR A 139 59.41 -9.16 -45.19
C THR A 139 60.02 -7.76 -45.23
N SER A 140 59.54 -6.88 -46.11
CA SER A 140 60.01 -5.50 -46.17
C SER A 140 59.53 -4.73 -44.93
N LEU A 141 60.34 -3.77 -44.49
CA LEU A 141 59.98 -2.93 -43.36
C LEU A 141 58.66 -2.16 -43.60
N GLY A 142 58.37 -1.81 -44.85
CA GLY A 142 57.16 -1.09 -45.26
C GLY A 142 55.87 -1.90 -45.07
N SER A 143 55.93 -3.22 -45.20
CA SER A 143 54.79 -4.11 -44.92
C SER A 143 54.74 -4.53 -43.44
N PHE A 144 55.89 -4.82 -42.85
CA PHE A 144 55.98 -5.37 -41.49
C PHE A 144 55.63 -4.34 -40.41
N MET A 145 56.13 -3.11 -40.52
CA MET A 145 55.92 -2.08 -39.49
C MET A 145 54.44 -1.68 -39.34
N PRO A 146 53.67 -1.42 -40.41
CA PRO A 146 52.24 -1.16 -40.28
C PRO A 146 51.48 -2.34 -39.68
N ALA A 147 51.81 -3.58 -40.07
CA ALA A 147 51.16 -4.78 -39.52
C ALA A 147 51.42 -4.94 -38.02
N MET A 148 52.66 -4.77 -37.57
CA MET A 148 52.97 -4.76 -36.14
C MET A 148 52.27 -3.63 -35.38
N ASN A 149 52.24 -2.42 -35.95
CA ASN A 149 51.56 -1.28 -35.32
C ASN A 149 50.05 -1.52 -35.20
N ASN A 150 49.43 -2.09 -36.22
CA ASN A 150 48.01 -2.48 -36.19
C ASN A 150 47.76 -3.51 -35.08
N LEU A 151 48.56 -4.58 -35.02
CA LEU A 151 48.44 -5.59 -33.96
C LEU A 151 48.64 -4.99 -32.56
N THR A 152 49.61 -4.10 -32.41
CA THR A 152 49.88 -3.40 -31.14
C THR A 152 48.71 -2.51 -30.73
N ASN A 153 48.12 -1.78 -31.68
CA ASN A 153 46.95 -0.95 -31.43
C ASN A 153 45.72 -1.80 -31.07
N GLU A 154 45.49 -2.90 -31.78
CA GLU A 154 44.41 -3.84 -31.46
C GLU A 154 44.58 -4.41 -30.06
N LEU A 155 45.79 -4.85 -29.69
CA LEU A 155 46.11 -5.32 -28.35
C LEU A 155 45.78 -4.26 -27.29
N LEU A 156 46.21 -3.01 -27.49
CA LEU A 156 45.96 -1.92 -26.56
C LEU A 156 44.46 -1.62 -26.40
N GLU A 157 43.70 -1.59 -27.49
CA GLU A 157 42.25 -1.37 -27.42
C GLU A 157 41.52 -2.54 -26.75
N LYS A 158 41.95 -3.78 -27.00
CA LYS A 158 41.43 -4.96 -26.28
C LYS A 158 41.75 -4.89 -24.80
N GLU A 159 42.97 -4.55 -24.40
CA GLU A 159 43.34 -4.37 -23.00
C GLU A 159 42.51 -3.27 -22.31
N LYS A 160 42.33 -2.13 -22.98
CA LYS A 160 41.51 -1.01 -22.49
C LYS A 160 40.06 -1.44 -22.29
N SER A 161 39.50 -2.19 -23.24
CA SER A 161 38.15 -2.75 -23.15
C SER A 161 38.04 -3.76 -21.99
N ASN A 162 39.04 -4.62 -21.80
CA ASN A 162 39.07 -5.57 -20.71
C ASN A 162 39.12 -4.87 -19.34
N ARG A 163 40.02 -3.88 -19.17
CA ARG A 163 40.09 -3.06 -17.95
C ARG A 163 38.77 -2.34 -17.65
N ARG A 164 38.02 -1.95 -18.68
CA ARG A 164 36.68 -1.35 -18.52
C ARG A 164 35.66 -2.38 -18.02
N LEU A 165 35.60 -3.55 -18.66
CA LEU A 165 34.70 -4.63 -18.27
C LEU A 165 34.99 -5.09 -16.83
N GLU A 166 36.25 -5.22 -16.44
CA GLU A 166 36.63 -5.56 -15.07
C GLU A 166 36.13 -4.53 -14.05
N ARG A 167 36.18 -3.23 -14.38
CA ARG A 167 35.63 -2.16 -13.51
C ARG A 167 34.12 -2.27 -13.39
N GLU A 168 33.42 -2.45 -14.51
CA GLU A 168 31.96 -2.61 -14.53
C GLU A 168 31.52 -3.85 -13.75
N LEU A 169 32.25 -4.96 -13.90
CA LEU A 169 32.00 -6.21 -13.19
C LEU A 169 32.22 -6.08 -11.68
N ARG A 170 33.27 -5.35 -11.25
CA ARG A 170 33.46 -5.01 -9.83
C ARG A 170 32.30 -4.17 -9.29
N ALA A 171 31.89 -3.13 -10.01
CA ALA A 171 30.77 -2.28 -9.60
C ALA A 171 29.44 -3.06 -9.51
N LEU A 172 29.21 -4.00 -10.44
CA LEU A 172 28.03 -4.85 -10.42
C LEU A 172 28.03 -5.80 -9.21
N ARG A 173 29.18 -6.39 -8.88
CA ARG A 173 29.33 -7.24 -7.68
C ARG A 173 29.03 -6.48 -6.40
N GLU A 174 29.53 -5.25 -6.28
CA GLU A 174 29.25 -4.40 -5.11
C GLU A 174 27.76 -4.09 -4.99
N ARG A 175 27.12 -3.66 -6.09
CA ARG A 175 25.68 -3.42 -6.14
C ARG A 175 24.87 -4.67 -5.78
N LEU A 176 25.29 -5.83 -6.26
CA LEU A 176 24.66 -7.10 -5.92
C LEU A 176 24.77 -7.39 -4.41
N GLY A 177 25.95 -7.16 -3.82
CA GLY A 177 26.17 -7.28 -2.38
C GLY A 177 25.19 -6.41 -1.58
N VAL A 178 25.12 -5.11 -1.90
CA VAL A 178 24.16 -4.16 -1.28
C VAL A 178 22.71 -4.64 -1.44
N THR A 179 22.34 -5.08 -2.64
CA THR A 179 20.97 -5.54 -2.94
C THR A 179 20.61 -6.81 -2.15
N LEU A 180 21.55 -7.74 -1.99
CA LEU A 180 21.34 -8.95 -1.20
C LEU A 180 21.13 -8.67 0.28
N VAL A 181 21.89 -7.73 0.84
CA VAL A 181 21.70 -7.27 2.24
C VAL A 181 20.32 -6.63 2.41
N LEU A 182 19.92 -5.73 1.50
CA LEU A 182 18.59 -5.12 1.53
C LEU A 182 17.48 -6.17 1.46
N ARG A 183 17.61 -7.17 0.58
CA ARG A 183 16.66 -8.28 0.48
C ARG A 183 16.53 -9.04 1.81
N SER A 184 17.65 -9.31 2.48
CA SER A 184 17.64 -9.99 3.78
C SER A 184 16.90 -9.17 4.84
N ASN A 185 17.14 -7.86 4.89
CA ASN A 185 16.46 -6.96 5.83
C ASN A 185 14.96 -6.91 5.56
N LEU A 186 14.54 -6.76 4.30
CA LEU A 186 13.14 -6.76 3.92
C LEU A 186 12.44 -8.08 4.28
N GLN A 187 13.12 -9.22 4.10
CA GLN A 187 12.58 -10.51 4.51
C GLN A 187 12.36 -10.59 6.03
N GLU A 188 13.29 -10.03 6.82
CA GLU A 188 13.14 -9.94 8.27
C GLU A 188 11.96 -9.04 8.67
N ASP A 189 11.82 -7.88 8.03
CA ASP A 189 10.72 -6.94 8.28
C ASP A 189 9.35 -7.52 7.91
N ILE A 190 9.27 -8.26 6.80
CA ILE A 190 8.08 -9.02 6.42
C ILE A 190 7.73 -10.03 7.52
N ASN A 191 8.72 -10.80 7.99
CA ASN A 191 8.50 -11.80 9.04
C ASN A 191 8.04 -11.16 10.36
N LYS A 192 8.59 -10.00 10.73
CA LYS A 192 8.14 -9.22 11.90
C LYS A 192 6.71 -8.73 11.72
N THR A 193 6.40 -8.20 10.55
CA THR A 193 5.08 -7.68 10.21
C THR A 193 4.02 -8.79 10.28
N ILE A 194 4.29 -9.96 9.69
CA ILE A 194 3.41 -11.14 9.76
C ILE A 194 3.10 -11.51 11.21
N LYS A 195 4.12 -11.56 12.09
CA LYS A 195 3.93 -11.85 13.52
C LYS A 195 3.09 -10.78 14.22
N SER A 196 3.34 -9.50 13.94
CA SER A 196 2.54 -8.42 14.54
C SER A 196 1.09 -8.44 14.06
N GLN A 197 0.87 -8.77 12.78
CA GLN A 197 -0.44 -8.86 12.17
C GLN A 197 -1.25 -10.02 12.75
N SER A 198 -0.63 -11.18 13.00
CA SER A 198 -1.33 -12.31 13.63
C SER A 198 -1.78 -11.97 15.05
N VAL A 199 -0.94 -11.27 15.82
CA VAL A 199 -1.29 -10.80 17.17
C VAL A 199 -2.44 -9.78 17.13
N GLU A 200 -2.38 -8.79 16.24
CA GLU A 200 -3.46 -7.79 16.16
C GLU A 200 -4.75 -8.39 15.61
N SER A 201 -4.68 -9.35 14.69
CA SER A 201 -5.84 -10.11 14.21
C SER A 201 -6.51 -10.87 15.34
N ALA A 202 -5.75 -11.59 16.18
CA ALA A 202 -6.29 -12.30 17.34
C ALA A 202 -6.94 -11.33 18.35
N LYS A 203 -6.32 -10.17 18.61
CA LYS A 203 -6.91 -9.13 19.47
C LYS A 203 -8.18 -8.53 18.88
N ALA A 204 -8.23 -8.32 17.56
CA ALA A 204 -9.42 -7.81 16.89
C ALA A 204 -10.58 -8.81 16.96
N GLU A 205 -10.28 -10.11 16.79
CA GLU A 205 -11.25 -11.19 16.97
C GLU A 205 -11.77 -11.27 18.41
N GLU A 206 -10.88 -11.17 19.41
CA GLU A 206 -11.28 -11.09 20.83
C GLU A 206 -12.20 -9.90 21.10
N ARG A 207 -11.86 -8.71 20.57
CA ARG A 207 -12.70 -7.50 20.72
C ARG A 207 -14.06 -7.67 20.06
N LEU A 208 -14.14 -8.33 18.90
CA LEU A 208 -15.40 -8.63 18.21
C LEU A 208 -16.28 -9.55 19.07
N LEU A 209 -15.72 -10.64 19.59
CA LEU A 209 -16.44 -11.54 20.49
C LEU A 209 -16.94 -10.82 21.76
N ASN A 210 -16.11 -9.96 22.34
CA ASN A 210 -16.50 -9.17 23.51
C ASN A 210 -17.62 -8.16 23.17
N MET A 211 -17.57 -7.53 22.00
CA MET A 211 -18.62 -6.64 21.52
C MET A 211 -19.95 -7.38 21.32
N ASP A 212 -19.92 -8.59 20.74
CA ASP A 212 -21.10 -9.43 20.57
C ASP A 212 -21.70 -9.84 21.92
N PHE A 213 -20.85 -10.19 22.89
CA PHE A 213 -21.29 -10.48 24.26
C PHE A 213 -21.97 -9.27 24.92
N VAL A 214 -21.34 -8.09 24.87
CA VAL A 214 -21.92 -6.86 25.42
C VAL A 214 -23.23 -6.52 24.74
N THR A 215 -23.30 -6.65 23.41
CA THR A 215 -24.52 -6.41 22.63
C THR A 215 -25.65 -7.37 23.02
N ALA A 216 -25.33 -8.66 23.21
CA ALA A 216 -26.30 -9.65 23.71
C ALA A 216 -26.78 -9.29 25.13
N LYS A 217 -25.88 -8.84 26.01
CA LYS A 217 -26.24 -8.41 27.38
C LYS A 217 -27.11 -7.16 27.39
N VAL A 218 -26.84 -6.18 26.53
CA VAL A 218 -27.69 -4.99 26.38
C VAL A 218 -29.11 -5.40 25.98
N LYS A 219 -29.26 -6.30 25.00
CA LYS A 219 -30.57 -6.83 24.58
C LYS A 219 -31.29 -7.55 25.71
N GLU A 220 -30.61 -8.45 26.43
CA GLU A 220 -31.18 -9.16 27.58
C GLU A 220 -31.69 -8.20 28.66
N LEU A 221 -30.87 -7.21 29.02
CA LEU A 221 -31.22 -6.21 30.02
C LEU A 221 -32.38 -5.31 29.56
N SER A 222 -32.43 -4.93 28.28
CA SER A 222 -33.58 -4.20 27.71
C SER A 222 -34.86 -5.02 27.85
N SER A 223 -34.85 -6.28 27.42
CA SER A 223 -36.01 -7.17 27.55
C SER A 223 -36.41 -7.41 29.01
N ARG A 224 -35.45 -7.43 29.95
CA ARG A 224 -35.75 -7.53 31.39
C ARG A 224 -36.36 -6.25 31.93
N ARG A 225 -35.86 -5.09 31.50
CA ARG A 225 -36.40 -3.77 31.83
C ARG A 225 -37.84 -3.63 31.32
N GLU A 226 -38.09 -3.93 30.05
CA GLU A 226 -39.41 -3.87 29.43
C GLU A 226 -40.41 -4.76 30.17
N ARG A 227 -40.01 -6.00 30.53
CA ARG A 227 -40.84 -6.89 31.35
C ARG A 227 -41.14 -6.32 32.73
N ALA A 228 -40.14 -5.73 33.40
CA ALA A 228 -40.34 -5.11 34.71
C ALA A 228 -41.25 -3.87 34.63
N GLU A 229 -41.07 -3.02 33.61
CA GLU A 229 -41.93 -1.87 33.34
C GLU A 229 -43.38 -2.31 33.04
N ALA A 230 -43.58 -3.36 32.23
CA ALA A 230 -44.90 -3.92 31.98
C ALA A 230 -45.56 -4.48 33.26
N GLN A 231 -44.78 -5.09 34.16
CA GLN A 231 -45.28 -5.55 35.46
C GLN A 231 -45.66 -4.38 36.39
N LEU A 232 -44.94 -3.26 36.34
CA LEU A 232 -45.30 -2.06 37.09
C LEU A 232 -46.61 -1.45 36.57
N VAL A 233 -46.75 -1.36 35.26
CA VAL A 233 -47.97 -0.86 34.60
C VAL A 233 -49.16 -1.77 34.90
N SER A 234 -49.03 -3.09 34.79
CA SER A 234 -50.14 -4.02 35.04
C SER A 234 -50.62 -4.01 36.49
N ARG A 235 -49.74 -3.66 37.44
CA ARG A 235 -50.08 -3.47 38.85
C ARG A 235 -50.67 -2.09 39.15
N ASN A 236 -50.92 -1.25 38.15
CA ASN A 236 -51.37 0.14 38.28
C ASN A 236 -50.49 0.94 39.28
N MET A 237 -49.17 0.72 39.26
CA MET A 237 -48.24 1.55 40.04
C MET A 237 -48.27 2.97 39.49
N ASP A 238 -48.78 3.91 40.29
CA ASP A 238 -48.76 5.33 39.97
C ASP A 238 -47.33 5.88 40.09
N LYS A 239 -46.96 6.82 39.20
CA LYS A 239 -45.63 7.45 39.18
C LYS A 239 -45.34 8.21 40.48
N SER A 240 -46.38 8.56 41.25
CA SER A 240 -46.30 9.15 42.59
C SER A 240 -45.67 8.23 43.66
N ILE A 241 -45.64 6.91 43.43
CA ILE A 241 -45.10 5.89 44.37
C ILE A 241 -43.65 5.52 43.99
N THR A 242 -43.06 6.21 43.02
CA THR A 242 -41.64 6.01 42.67
C THR A 242 -40.76 6.48 43.83
N HIS A 243 -39.62 5.81 44.08
CA HIS A 243 -38.66 6.23 45.12
C HIS A 243 -38.37 7.74 45.06
N GLN A 244 -38.15 8.29 43.87
CA GLN A 244 -37.92 9.72 43.68
C GLN A 244 -39.10 10.60 44.13
N ALA A 245 -40.34 10.21 43.82
CA ALA A 245 -41.53 10.95 44.21
C ALA A 245 -41.79 10.84 45.73
N ILE A 246 -41.54 9.67 46.34
CA ILE A 246 -41.63 9.47 47.79
C ILE A 246 -40.57 10.32 48.52
N VAL A 247 -39.34 10.37 47.99
CA VAL A 247 -38.27 11.21 48.54
C VAL A 247 -38.66 12.68 48.45
N GLN A 248 -39.12 13.16 47.30
CA GLN A 248 -39.60 14.54 47.13
C GLN A 248 -40.77 14.87 48.08
N LEU A 249 -41.78 14.01 48.18
CA LEU A 249 -42.90 14.19 49.12
C LEU A 249 -42.43 14.19 50.58
N SER A 250 -41.42 13.40 50.93
CA SER A 250 -40.84 13.40 52.29
C SER A 250 -40.07 14.69 52.59
N GLU A 251 -39.35 15.21 51.61
CA GLU A 251 -38.66 16.50 51.68
C GLU A 251 -39.68 17.64 51.82
N GLU A 252 -40.76 17.64 51.04
CA GLU A 252 -41.85 18.61 51.16
C GLU A 252 -42.57 18.50 52.50
N ALA A 253 -42.88 17.29 52.97
CA ALA A 253 -43.53 17.08 54.27
C ALA A 253 -42.65 17.55 55.43
N THR A 254 -41.32 17.35 55.35
CA THR A 254 -40.40 17.86 56.37
C THR A 254 -40.26 19.37 56.32
N ALA A 255 -40.26 19.99 55.13
CA ALA A 255 -40.30 21.44 54.96
C ALA A 255 -41.59 22.04 55.55
N LEU A 256 -42.76 21.50 55.17
CA LEU A 256 -44.07 21.87 55.73
C LEU A 256 -44.10 21.68 57.26
N LYS A 257 -43.52 20.59 57.78
CA LYS A 257 -43.41 20.37 59.22
C LYS A 257 -42.53 21.44 59.88
N GLN A 258 -41.43 21.86 59.25
CA GLN A 258 -40.62 22.97 59.73
C GLN A 258 -41.37 24.31 59.70
N GLU A 259 -42.26 24.54 58.73
CA GLU A 259 -43.12 25.75 58.68
C GLU A 259 -44.28 25.72 59.68
N ILE A 260 -44.84 24.54 59.98
CA ILE A 260 -45.93 24.39 60.96
C ILE A 260 -45.44 24.64 62.38
N ILE A 261 -44.19 24.31 62.72
CA ILE A 261 -43.62 24.54 64.06
C ILE A 261 -43.75 26.00 64.54
N PRO A 262 -43.28 27.03 63.79
CA PRO A 262 -43.43 28.43 64.20
C PRO A 262 -44.88 28.92 64.12
N LEU A 263 -45.70 28.40 63.20
CA LEU A 263 -47.13 28.74 63.12
C LEU A 263 -47.91 28.21 64.32
N LYS A 264 -47.65 26.97 64.75
CA LYS A 264 -48.24 26.38 65.95
C LYS A 264 -47.82 27.15 67.21
N LYS A 265 -46.54 27.55 67.30
CA LYS A 265 -46.05 28.41 68.39
C LYS A 265 -46.74 29.79 68.44
N LYS A 266 -47.11 30.34 67.28
CA LYS A 266 -47.92 31.57 67.20
C LYS A 266 -49.39 31.35 67.56
N LEU A 267 -49.93 30.14 67.33
CA LEU A 267 -51.32 29.79 67.63
C LEU A 267 -51.53 29.39 69.10
N GLU A 268 -50.51 28.83 69.76
CA GLU A 268 -50.54 28.37 71.17
C GLU A 268 -51.20 29.37 72.15
N PRO A 269 -50.92 30.70 72.09
CA PRO A 269 -51.56 31.68 72.97
C PRO A 269 -53.05 31.94 72.67
N TYR A 270 -53.54 31.51 71.50
CA TYR A 270 -54.93 31.72 71.06
C TYR A 270 -55.81 30.47 71.24
N MET A 271 -55.23 29.32 71.60
CA MET A 271 -55.98 28.06 71.78
C MET A 271 -56.86 28.05 73.05
N ASP A 272 -56.62 28.97 73.99
CA ASP A 272 -57.45 29.18 75.18
C ASP A 272 -58.67 30.10 74.93
N LEU A 273 -58.78 30.67 73.72
CA LEU A 273 -59.92 31.48 73.30
C LEU A 273 -61.03 30.56 72.75
N SER A 274 -62.27 30.77 73.22
CA SER A 274 -63.42 29.99 72.77
C SER A 274 -63.69 30.21 71.26
N PRO A 275 -64.11 29.18 70.49
CA PRO A 275 -64.23 29.24 69.03
C PRO A 275 -65.25 30.25 68.47
N SER A 276 -66.02 30.94 69.29
CA SER A 276 -66.99 31.95 68.86
C SER A 276 -66.46 33.38 69.06
N PRO A 277 -66.45 34.22 67.99
CA PRO A 277 -65.84 35.56 68.03
C PRO A 277 -66.51 36.52 69.02
N SER A 278 -67.78 36.30 69.34
CA SER A 278 -68.52 37.06 70.34
C SER A 278 -68.10 36.76 71.78
N LEU A 279 -67.68 35.52 72.09
CA LEU A 279 -67.27 35.12 73.44
C LEU A 279 -65.80 35.45 73.73
N ALA A 280 -64.96 35.46 72.68
CA ALA A 280 -63.57 35.93 72.76
C ALA A 280 -63.48 37.43 73.08
N GLN A 281 -64.36 38.26 72.52
CA GLN A 281 -64.44 39.69 72.87
C GLN A 281 -64.77 39.93 74.35
N VAL A 282 -65.65 39.10 74.93
CA VAL A 282 -66.01 39.20 76.35
C VAL A 282 -64.81 38.86 77.24
N LYS A 283 -64.07 37.78 76.94
CA LYS A 283 -62.88 37.41 77.71
C LYS A 283 -61.72 38.41 77.55
N ILE A 284 -61.60 39.06 76.39
CA ILE A 284 -60.61 40.13 76.17
C ILE A 284 -60.97 41.38 77.01
N GLU A 285 -62.26 41.74 77.10
CA GLU A 285 -62.72 42.83 77.96
C GLU A 285 -62.61 42.50 79.47
N GLU A 286 -62.83 41.24 79.85
CA GLU A 286 -62.68 40.76 81.23
C GLU A 286 -61.21 40.79 81.66
N ALA A 287 -60.29 40.30 80.83
CA ALA A 287 -58.85 40.40 81.06
C ALA A 287 -58.33 41.85 81.06
N LYS A 288 -58.93 42.75 80.25
CA LYS A 288 -58.65 44.19 80.33
C LYS A 288 -59.08 44.79 81.67
N ARG A 289 -60.23 44.37 82.21
CA ARG A 289 -60.68 44.82 83.55
C ARG A 289 -59.78 44.29 84.66
N GLU A 290 -59.27 43.06 84.55
CA GLU A 290 -58.28 42.52 85.48
C GLU A 290 -56.93 43.25 85.38
N LEU A 291 -56.47 43.62 84.18
CA LEU A 291 -55.23 44.39 84.03
C LEU A 291 -55.37 45.79 84.63
N VAL A 292 -56.52 46.44 84.45
CA VAL A 292 -56.82 47.74 85.06
C VAL A 292 -56.84 47.61 86.59
N SER A 293 -57.41 46.54 87.15
CA SER A 293 -57.42 46.32 88.60
C SER A 293 -56.01 46.12 89.16
N ILE A 294 -55.17 45.32 88.48
CA ILE A 294 -53.78 45.07 88.88
C ILE A 294 -52.94 46.35 88.77
N LEU A 295 -53.13 47.16 87.72
CA LEU A 295 -52.42 48.43 87.56
C LEU A 295 -52.81 49.46 88.64
N THR A 296 -54.10 49.51 89.04
CA THR A 296 -54.53 50.34 90.18
C THR A 296 -53.99 49.85 91.52
N VAL A 297 -53.86 48.54 91.72
CA VAL A 297 -53.23 47.97 92.94
C VAL A 297 -51.73 48.26 92.97
N TYR A 298 -51.03 48.19 91.83
CA TYR A 298 -49.60 48.49 91.75
C TYR A 298 -49.31 49.97 92.05
N LEU A 299 -50.12 50.89 91.50
CA LEU A 299 -50.02 52.32 91.78
C LEU A 299 -50.42 52.68 93.23
N MET A 300 -51.36 51.96 93.85
CA MET A 300 -51.68 52.13 95.28
C MET A 300 -50.60 51.57 96.20
N MET A 301 -49.93 50.46 95.84
CA MET A 301 -48.85 49.89 96.64
C MET A 301 -47.55 50.71 96.58
N ASP A 302 -47.22 51.32 95.44
CA ASP A 302 -46.05 52.22 95.34
C ASP A 302 -46.23 53.52 96.15
N GLY A 303 -47.46 54.06 96.22
CA GLY A 303 -47.77 55.23 97.07
C GLY A 303 -47.68 54.94 98.58
N MET A 304 -48.06 53.72 99.00
CA MET A 304 -48.01 53.28 100.39
C MET A 304 -46.59 52.96 100.88
N TRP A 305 -45.71 52.50 99.99
CA TRP A 305 -44.30 52.26 100.31
C TRP A 305 -43.51 53.57 100.52
N LEU A 306 -43.84 54.63 99.78
CA LEU A 306 -43.21 55.94 99.96
C LEU A 306 -43.61 56.60 101.29
N LEU A 307 -44.85 56.42 101.76
CA LEU A 307 -45.33 56.96 103.04
C LEU A 307 -44.74 56.25 104.26
N THR A 308 -44.54 54.93 104.19
CA THR A 308 -43.88 54.16 105.27
C THR A 308 -42.38 54.45 105.38
N PHE A 309 -41.69 54.71 104.25
CA PHE A 309 -40.28 55.11 104.28
C PHE A 309 -40.09 56.50 104.92
N TYR A 310 -40.97 57.47 104.63
CA TYR A 310 -40.88 58.83 105.18
C TYR A 310 -41.10 58.87 106.70
N PHE A 311 -42.02 58.05 107.23
CA PHE A 311 -42.33 58.03 108.66
C PHE A 311 -41.23 57.34 109.50
N ASN A 312 -40.67 56.24 109.01
CA ASN A 312 -39.64 55.48 109.74
C ASN A 312 -38.23 56.07 109.62
N ALA A 313 -37.85 56.67 108.49
CA ALA A 313 -36.49 57.18 108.30
C ALA A 313 -36.27 58.58 108.87
N ILE A 314 -37.33 59.41 108.98
CA ILE A 314 -37.20 60.84 109.32
C ILE A 314 -37.83 61.20 110.67
N VAL A 315 -39.05 60.72 110.97
CA VAL A 315 -39.82 61.22 112.12
C VAL A 315 -39.52 60.46 113.42
N PHE A 316 -39.37 59.14 113.36
CA PHE A 316 -39.16 58.32 114.56
C PHE A 316 -37.84 58.62 115.33
N PRO A 317 -36.70 58.90 114.67
CA PRO A 317 -35.45 59.22 115.39
C PRO A 317 -35.50 60.55 116.17
N GLN A 318 -36.36 61.50 115.76
CA GLN A 318 -36.49 62.81 116.42
C GLN A 318 -37.35 62.76 117.68
N LEU A 319 -38.32 61.83 117.76
CA LEU A 319 -39.22 61.72 118.91
C LEU A 319 -38.59 60.95 120.09
N GLN A 320 -37.74 59.96 119.81
CA GLN A 320 -37.07 59.17 120.86
C GLN A 320 -36.00 60.00 121.61
N ALA A 321 -35.30 60.89 120.91
CA ALA A 321 -34.32 61.79 121.53
C ALA A 321 -34.96 62.83 122.50
N ALA A 322 -36.26 63.12 122.36
CA ALA A 322 -36.96 64.08 123.20
C ALA A 322 -37.55 63.47 124.50
N ILE A 323 -37.80 62.16 124.52
CA ILE A 323 -38.37 61.46 125.70
C ILE A 323 -37.28 61.13 126.73
N ASP A 324 -36.11 60.69 126.28
CA ASP A 324 -35.06 60.25 127.21
C ASP A 324 -34.36 61.41 127.95
N SER A 325 -34.48 62.65 127.44
CA SER A 325 -33.95 63.84 128.13
C SER A 325 -34.90 64.42 129.20
N GLN A 326 -36.14 63.90 129.36
CA GLN A 326 -37.13 64.42 130.32
C GLN A 326 -37.28 63.56 131.59
N MET A 327 -36.72 62.35 131.66
CA MET A 327 -36.76 61.49 132.85
C MET A 327 -35.51 61.58 133.76
N GLU A 328 -34.79 62.70 133.71
CA GLU A 328 -33.72 63.06 134.66
C GLU A 328 -34.24 63.87 135.87
N MET A 329 -35.57 64.03 136.01
CA MET A 329 -36.21 64.71 137.13
C MET A 329 -37.52 64.01 137.54
N ASN A 330 -37.44 62.95 138.34
CA ASN A 330 -38.41 62.69 139.43
C ASN A 330 -38.13 61.39 140.20
N MET A 331 -37.85 61.56 141.51
CA MET A 331 -38.33 60.78 142.66
C MET A 331 -38.06 59.26 142.67
N ASP A 332 -37.35 58.68 143.64
CA ASP A 332 -37.28 58.95 145.08
C ASP A 332 -38.69 59.03 145.71
N PHE A 333 -39.40 57.89 145.76
CA PHE A 333 -40.28 57.49 146.88
C PHE A 333 -40.79 56.03 146.69
N LYS A 334 -40.38 55.16 147.63
CA LYS A 334 -40.80 53.78 147.95
C LYS A 334 -40.37 52.59 147.09
#